data_AF-A0A8S2VNK6-F1
#
_entry.id   AF-A0A8S2VNK6-F1
#
_cell.length_a   1.000
_cell.length_b   1.000
_cell.length_c   1.000
_cell.angle_alpha   90.00
_cell.angle_beta   90.00
_cell.angle_gamma   90.00
#
_symmetry.space_group_name_H-M   'P 1'
#
loop_
_entity.id
_entity.type
_entity.pdbx_description
1 polymer ?
#
loop_
_entity_poly.entity_id
_entity_poly.type
_entity_poly.pdbx_seq_one_letter_code
_entity_poly.pdbx_strand_id
1 'polypeptide(L)'
;MENDTTSTKRKFEDNETNDTNNSTPIIIDNDNEETKVKRLKTKKNVRFDDVTVYYFARSQGFISVPSQGAVTLGMVHEHSHVEQYSVADFSRLRRALHKSILRERKLLPPATSSSK
;
A
#
# COMPACT_ATOMS: atom_id res chain seq x y z
N MET A 1 -20.40 -37.53 -6.68
CA MET A 1 -20.66 -36.25 -7.36
C MET A 1 -19.83 -35.23 -6.62
N GLU A 2 -18.74 -34.84 -7.27
CA GLU A 2 -17.56 -34.16 -6.73
C GLU A 2 -17.49 -32.79 -7.38
N ASN A 3 -17.51 -31.72 -6.57
CA ASN A 3 -17.31 -30.36 -7.07
C ASN A 3 -16.62 -29.52 -5.99
N ASP A 4 -15.32 -29.29 -6.20
CA ASP A 4 -14.37 -28.63 -5.31
C ASP A 4 -14.63 -27.15 -5.04
N THR A 5 -14.52 -26.76 -3.76
CA THR A 5 -14.37 -25.36 -3.33
C THR A 5 -12.97 -24.84 -3.71
N THR A 6 -12.88 -24.09 -4.79
CA THR A 6 -11.64 -23.42 -5.21
C THR A 6 -11.41 -22.15 -4.38
N SER A 7 -10.43 -22.23 -3.47
CA SER A 7 -9.91 -21.08 -2.72
C SER A 7 -9.02 -20.21 -3.60
N THR A 8 -9.48 -19.02 -3.99
CA THR A 8 -8.65 -18.04 -4.72
C THR A 8 -7.62 -17.42 -3.77
N LYS A 9 -6.41 -17.98 -3.79
CA LYS A 9 -5.20 -17.46 -3.15
C LYS A 9 -4.78 -16.17 -3.85
N ARG A 10 -5.13 -14.99 -3.31
CA ARG A 10 -4.57 -13.72 -3.77
C ARG A 10 -3.09 -13.68 -3.40
N LYS A 11 -2.25 -14.02 -4.38
CA LYS A 11 -0.80 -13.84 -4.38
C LYS A 11 -0.54 -12.33 -4.30
N PHE A 12 -0.10 -11.83 -3.15
CA PHE A 12 0.55 -10.52 -3.09
C PHE A 12 1.90 -10.72 -3.74
N GLU A 13 2.02 -10.31 -5.00
CA GLU A 13 3.32 -10.19 -5.66
C GLU A 13 4.05 -9.02 -5.00
N ASP A 14 5.19 -9.34 -4.39
CA ASP A 14 6.20 -8.36 -4.06
C ASP A 14 6.66 -7.75 -5.40
N ASN A 15 6.08 -6.60 -5.74
CA ASN A 15 6.52 -5.82 -6.90
C ASN A 15 7.83 -5.13 -6.50
N GLU A 16 8.94 -5.86 -6.58
CA GLU A 16 10.24 -5.27 -6.84
C GLU A 16 10.12 -4.57 -8.20
N THR A 17 9.93 -3.25 -8.18
CA THR A 17 9.95 -2.44 -9.39
C THR A 17 11.36 -2.50 -9.96
N ASN A 18 11.60 -3.47 -10.85
CA ASN A 18 12.73 -3.45 -11.76
C ASN A 18 12.52 -2.26 -12.71
N ASP A 19 13.28 -1.19 -12.48
CA ASP A 19 13.40 -0.04 -13.38
C ASP A 19 14.14 -0.46 -14.67
N THR A 20 13.52 -1.27 -15.52
CA THR A 20 14.14 -1.75 -16.78
C THR A 20 13.52 -1.16 -18.03
N ASN A 21 12.97 0.06 -18.01
CA ASN A 21 12.35 0.61 -19.21
C ASN A 21 12.80 2.05 -19.46
N ASN A 22 14.09 2.22 -19.76
CA ASN A 22 14.54 3.41 -20.45
C ASN A 22 15.00 2.98 -21.85
N SER A 23 14.04 2.80 -22.77
CA SER A 23 14.36 2.91 -24.20
C SER A 23 14.85 4.33 -24.43
N THR A 24 16.17 4.51 -24.40
CA THR A 24 16.83 5.72 -24.89
C THR A 24 16.35 5.97 -26.32
N PRO A 25 15.82 7.15 -26.65
CA PRO A 25 15.58 7.48 -28.04
C PRO A 25 16.95 7.54 -28.73
N ILE A 26 17.12 6.78 -29.80
CA ILE A 26 18.30 6.89 -30.68
C ILE A 26 18.29 8.31 -31.23
N ILE A 27 19.27 9.12 -30.83
CA ILE A 27 19.56 10.39 -31.48
C ILE A 27 20.52 10.03 -32.61
N ILE A 28 20.06 10.22 -33.85
CA ILE A 28 20.90 10.10 -35.05
C ILE A 28 21.87 11.27 -34.99
N ASP A 29 23.15 10.96 -34.78
CA ASP A 29 24.24 11.94 -34.77
C ASP A 29 24.43 12.47 -36.19
N ASN A 30 24.28 13.78 -36.36
CA ASN A 30 24.75 14.51 -37.53
C ASN A 30 25.63 15.66 -37.04
N ASP A 31 26.87 15.66 -37.55
CA ASP A 31 28.00 16.48 -37.14
C ASP A 31 27.69 17.98 -37.10
N ASN A 32 27.89 18.63 -35.95
CA ASN A 32 28.51 19.95 -35.86
C ASN A 32 28.92 20.27 -34.40
N GLU A 33 30.16 20.71 -34.24
CA GLU A 33 30.80 21.15 -32.99
C GLU A 33 30.11 22.36 -32.34
N GLU A 34 30.48 22.60 -31.07
CA GLU A 34 30.15 23.76 -30.20
C GLU A 34 28.88 23.70 -29.32
N THR A 35 29.13 23.36 -28.05
CA THR A 35 28.46 23.88 -26.84
C THR A 35 26.97 23.59 -26.64
N LYS A 36 26.60 22.32 -26.40
CA LYS A 36 25.25 21.99 -25.91
C LYS A 36 25.26 21.59 -24.43
N VAL A 37 25.08 22.61 -23.58
CA VAL A 37 24.76 22.49 -22.15
C VAL A 37 23.72 21.37 -21.96
N LYS A 38 24.14 20.25 -21.35
CA LYS A 38 23.29 19.09 -21.07
C LYS A 38 22.17 19.53 -20.13
N ARG A 39 21.04 19.99 -20.69
CA ARG A 39 19.82 20.24 -19.93
C ARG A 39 19.29 18.90 -19.45
N LEU A 40 19.71 18.51 -18.24
CA LEU A 40 19.10 17.45 -17.46
C LEU A 40 17.63 17.84 -17.29
N LYS A 41 16.75 17.23 -18.09
CA LYS A 41 15.30 17.39 -17.94
C LYS A 41 14.95 16.77 -16.59
N THR A 42 14.84 17.59 -15.55
CA THR A 42 14.38 17.15 -14.23
C THR A 42 13.02 16.48 -14.42
N LYS A 43 12.97 15.16 -14.24
CA LYS A 43 11.73 14.39 -14.29
C LYS A 43 10.82 14.97 -13.22
N LYS A 44 9.68 15.53 -13.63
CA LYS A 44 8.67 16.05 -12.70
C LYS A 44 8.05 14.84 -12.00
N ASN A 45 8.31 14.69 -10.71
CA ASN A 45 7.68 13.66 -9.87
C ASN A 45 6.93 14.32 -8.72
N VAL A 46 5.87 13.64 -8.26
CA VAL A 46 5.16 14.02 -7.05
C VAL A 46 5.83 13.29 -5.90
N ARG A 47 6.25 14.05 -4.88
CA ARG A 47 6.78 13.50 -3.64
C ARG A 47 5.79 13.77 -2.51
N PHE A 48 5.48 12.72 -1.77
CA PHE A 48 4.72 12.82 -0.54
C PHE A 48 5.69 12.92 0.63
N ASP A 49 5.46 13.86 1.52
CA ASP A 49 6.35 14.16 2.65
C ASP A 49 5.76 13.61 3.94
N ASP A 50 4.54 14.06 4.25
CA ASP A 50 3.85 13.76 5.50
C ASP A 50 2.55 12.98 5.33
N VAL A 51 2.14 12.33 6.42
CA VAL A 51 0.92 11.56 6.59
C VAL A 51 0.20 12.03 7.84
N THR A 52 -1.05 12.47 7.69
CA THR A 52 -1.93 12.80 8.81
C THR A 52 -2.95 11.68 9.03
N VAL A 53 -3.05 11.19 10.26
CA VAL A 53 -3.95 10.12 10.69
C VAL A 53 -5.04 10.69 11.58
N TYR A 54 -6.29 10.44 11.25
CA TYR A 54 -7.46 10.84 12.04
C TYR A 54 -8.13 9.61 12.63
N TYR A 55 -8.39 9.63 13.93
CA TYR A 55 -9.00 8.52 14.66
C TYR A 55 -10.46 8.81 14.96
N PHE A 56 -11.35 7.93 14.51
CA PHE A 56 -12.79 8.03 14.74
C PHE A 56 -13.28 6.79 15.48
N ALA A 57 -14.15 6.99 16.46
CA ALA A 57 -14.87 5.88 17.08
C ALA A 57 -15.79 5.21 16.04
N ARG A 58 -15.96 3.90 16.18
CA ARG A 58 -16.87 3.12 15.35
C ARG A 58 -18.31 3.50 15.68
N SER A 59 -19.11 3.84 14.67
CA SER A 59 -20.55 3.99 14.79
C SER A 59 -21.25 2.78 14.17
N GLN A 60 -22.27 2.27 14.87
CA GLN A 60 -23.06 1.13 14.40
C GLN A 60 -24.53 1.53 14.40
N GLY A 61 -25.14 1.52 13.22
CA GLY A 61 -26.57 1.75 13.07
C GLY A 61 -27.36 0.50 13.43
N PHE A 62 -28.54 0.68 14.03
CA PHE A 62 -29.53 -0.37 14.18
C PHE A 62 -30.68 -0.07 13.22
N ILE A 63 -30.53 -0.44 11.96
CA ILE A 63 -31.71 -0.56 11.10
C ILE A 63 -32.25 -1.97 11.28
N SER A 64 -33.54 -2.02 11.62
CA SER A 64 -34.34 -3.18 11.97
C SER A 64 -33.93 -4.43 11.19
N VAL A 65 -33.55 -5.47 11.94
CA VAL A 65 -33.59 -6.90 11.62
C VAL A 65 -33.79 -7.22 10.13
N PRO A 66 -32.73 -7.41 9.35
CA PRO A 66 -32.86 -8.13 8.09
C PRO A 66 -32.92 -9.63 8.41
N SER A 67 -33.88 -10.37 7.83
CA SER A 67 -33.86 -11.84 7.87
C SER A 67 -32.59 -12.42 7.22
N GLN A 68 -31.96 -11.66 6.31
CA GLN A 68 -30.59 -11.81 5.78
C GLN A 68 -30.06 -10.41 5.41
N GLY A 69 -29.17 -9.82 6.22
CA GLY A 69 -28.53 -8.54 5.92
C GLY A 69 -27.50 -8.12 6.98
N ALA A 70 -26.48 -7.37 6.57
CA ALA A 70 -25.40 -6.94 7.45
C ALA A 70 -25.75 -5.63 8.19
N VAL A 71 -25.25 -5.50 9.41
CA VAL A 71 -25.33 -4.23 10.14
C VAL A 71 -24.47 -3.17 9.47
N THR A 72 -24.99 -1.95 9.32
CA THR A 72 -24.23 -0.80 8.83
C THR A 72 -23.10 -0.45 9.79
N LEU A 73 -21.86 -0.53 9.29
CA LEU A 73 -20.64 -0.16 10.00
C LEU A 73 -20.14 1.21 9.50
N GLY A 74 -19.98 2.17 10.40
CA GLY A 74 -19.54 3.53 10.09
C GLY A 74 -18.54 4.10 11.11
N MET A 75 -18.28 5.40 10.98
CA MET A 75 -17.47 6.21 11.89
C MET A 75 -18.32 7.36 12.44
N VAL A 76 -18.01 7.85 13.63
CA VAL A 76 -18.64 9.06 14.18
C VAL A 76 -18.21 10.32 13.39
N HIS A 77 -18.95 11.41 13.55
CA HIS A 77 -18.66 12.67 12.84
C HIS A 77 -17.36 13.34 13.31
N GLU A 78 -17.06 13.25 14.60
CA GLU A 78 -15.91 13.91 15.23
C GLU A 78 -14.77 12.92 15.48
N HIS A 79 -13.54 13.33 15.18
CA HIS A 79 -12.36 12.53 15.50
C HIS A 79 -11.94 12.77 16.95
N SER A 80 -11.48 11.71 17.63
CA SER A 80 -10.99 11.82 19.00
C SER A 80 -9.52 12.20 19.10
N HIS A 81 -8.75 11.94 18.03
CA HIS A 81 -7.30 12.14 18.02
C HIS A 81 -6.77 12.33 16.60
N VAL A 82 -5.65 13.05 16.48
CA VAL A 82 -4.96 13.31 15.21
C VAL A 82 -3.46 13.16 15.40
N GLU A 83 -2.80 12.50 14.46
CA GLU A 83 -1.34 12.31 14.47
C GLU A 83 -0.72 12.66 13.12
N GLN A 84 0.52 13.09 13.13
CA GLN A 84 1.30 13.39 11.92
C GLN A 84 2.61 12.60 11.93
N TYR A 85 2.96 12.07 10.76
CA TYR A 85 4.13 11.22 10.54
C TYR A 85 4.79 11.55 9.21
N SER A 86 6.07 11.22 9.09
CA SER A 86 6.66 11.08 7.76
C SER A 86 6.11 9.85 7.05
N VAL A 87 6.12 9.86 5.71
CA VAL A 87 5.73 8.68 4.89
C VAL A 87 6.56 7.45 5.24
N ALA A 88 7.86 7.62 5.52
CA ALA A 88 8.76 6.52 5.84
C ALA A 88 8.40 5.85 7.18
N ASP A 89 8.09 6.66 8.20
CA ASP A 89 7.76 6.15 9.53
C ASP A 89 6.40 5.45 9.54
N PHE A 90 5.40 6.07 8.90
CA PHE A 90 4.07 5.49 8.81
C PHE A 90 4.07 4.16 8.04
N SER A 91 4.89 4.02 7.00
CA SER A 91 5.05 2.76 6.26
C SER A 91 5.56 1.63 7.15
N ARG A 92 6.56 1.91 8.00
CA ARG A 92 7.09 0.92 8.96
C ARG A 92 6.05 0.56 10.02
N LEU A 93 5.38 1.57 10.59
CA LEU A 93 4.31 1.40 11.57
C LEU A 93 3.19 0.51 11.02
N ARG A 94 2.69 0.84 9.82
CA ARG A 94 1.58 0.10 9.18
C ARG A 94 1.96 -1.33 8.83
N ARG A 95 3.20 -1.58 8.39
CA ARG A 95 3.69 -2.95 8.11
C ARG A 95 3.78 -3.78 9.39
N ALA A 96 4.26 -3.20 10.49
CA ALA A 96 4.35 -3.89 11.78
C ALA A 96 2.96 -4.24 12.33
N LEU A 97 2.04 -3.28 12.32
CA LEU A 97 0.64 -3.47 12.72
C LEU A 97 -0.05 -4.53 11.84
N HIS A 98 0.11 -4.45 10.52
CA HIS A 98 -0.50 -5.42 9.63
C HIS A 98 -0.03 -6.86 9.93
N LYS A 99 1.27 -7.03 10.22
CA LYS A 99 1.81 -8.32 10.64
C LYS A 99 1.23 -8.79 11.99
N SER A 100 1.00 -7.89 12.96
CA SER A 100 0.37 -8.29 14.23
C SER A 100 -1.07 -8.78 14.01
N ILE A 101 -1.87 -8.06 13.22
CA ILE A 101 -3.24 -8.47 12.87
C ILE A 101 -3.25 -9.82 12.17
N LEU A 102 -2.38 -10.03 11.19
CA LEU A 102 -2.33 -11.30 10.47
C LEU A 102 -1.92 -12.47 11.37
N ARG A 103 -1.00 -12.25 12.32
CA ARG A 103 -0.63 -13.27 13.32
C ARG A 103 -1.79 -13.58 14.27
N GLU A 104 -2.46 -12.56 14.78
CA GLU A 104 -3.64 -12.73 15.65
C GLU A 104 -4.74 -13.54 14.97
N ARG A 105 -5.00 -13.26 13.69
CA ARG A 105 -5.96 -13.98 12.87
C ARG A 105 -5.47 -15.35 12.39
N LYS A 106 -4.26 -15.77 12.79
CA LYS A 106 -3.58 -17.00 12.34
C LYS A 106 -3.45 -17.11 10.81
N LEU A 107 -3.41 -15.97 10.12
CA LEU A 107 -3.23 -15.86 8.68
C LEU A 107 -1.76 -15.76 8.26
N LEU A 108 -0.84 -15.59 9.22
CA LEU A 108 0.59 -15.75 9.03
C LEU A 108 1.05 -17.06 9.70
N PRO A 109 1.89 -17.88 9.04
CA PRO A 109 2.52 -19.03 9.68
C PRO A 109 3.41 -18.56 10.85
N PRO A 110 3.59 -19.39 11.89
CA PRO A 110 4.51 -19.08 12.98
C PRO A 110 5.91 -18.87 12.40
N ALA A 111 6.65 -17.90 12.95
CA ALA A 111 8.03 -17.67 12.55
C ALA A 111 8.81 -18.96 12.79
N THR A 112 9.23 -19.61 11.70
CA THR A 112 10.08 -20.79 11.79
C THR A 112 11.40 -20.34 12.38
N SER A 113 11.65 -20.67 13.64
CA SER A 113 12.98 -20.59 14.24
C SER A 113 13.86 -21.60 13.49
N SER A 114 14.50 -21.16 12.41
CA SER A 114 15.60 -21.89 11.81
C SER A 114 16.76 -21.85 12.79
N SER A 115 16.75 -22.78 13.74
CA SER A 115 17.94 -23.17 14.48
C SER A 115 18.93 -23.74 13.47
N LYS A 116 20.15 -23.18 13.47
CA LYS A 116 21.31 -23.76 12.80
C LYS A 116 21.69 -25.08 13.44
#